data_AF-A0A3S2KEJ2-F1
#
_entry.id   AF-A0A3S2KEJ2-F1
#
_cell.length_a   1.000
_cell.length_b   1.000
_cell.length_c   1.000
_cell.angle_alpha   90.00
_cell.angle_beta   90.00
_cell.angle_gamma   90.00
#
_symmetry.space_group_name_H-M   'P 1'
#
loop_
_entity.id
_entity.type
_entity.pdbx_description
1 polymer ?
#
loop_
_entity_poly.entity_id
_entity_poly.type
_entity_poly.pdbx_seq_one_letter_code
_entity_poly.pdbx_strand_id
1 'polypeptide(L)'
;MVVTFQLNGEDCSFHGDPMTPLVDILRRERFLTGTKAVCREGFCGACTVHVDDEAVPSCLKPIGLVQGCAVTTIEGLSSGNQALHPLQANLE
;
A
#
# COMPACT_ATOMS: atom_id res chain seq x y z
N MET A 1 -18.77 0.31 -4.25
CA MET A 1 -18.32 -0.98 -4.82
C MET A 1 -17.58 -1.76 -3.74
N VAL A 2 -17.67 -3.09 -3.75
CA VAL A 2 -16.80 -3.94 -2.92
C VAL A 2 -15.57 -4.29 -3.76
N VAL A 3 -14.38 -4.04 -3.23
CA VAL A 3 -13.11 -4.46 -3.81
C VAL A 3 -12.43 -5.43 -2.85
N THR A 4 -12.04 -6.60 -3.32
CA THR A 4 -11.31 -7.63 -2.56
C THR A 4 -9.90 -7.78 -3.13
N PHE A 5 -8.89 -7.76 -2.27
CA PHE A 5 -7.47 -7.82 -2.63
C PHE A 5 -6.67 -8.40 -1.45
N GLN A 6 -5.41 -8.78 -1.67
CA GLN A 6 -4.52 -9.15 -0.56
C GLN A 6 -3.68 -7.95 -0.13
N LEU A 7 -3.51 -7.75 1.17
CA LEU A 7 -2.70 -6.69 1.75
C LEU A 7 -1.69 -7.32 2.70
N ASN A 8 -0.40 -7.24 2.36
CA ASN A 8 0.70 -7.86 3.12
C ASN A 8 0.47 -9.36 3.40
N GLY A 9 -0.15 -10.06 2.44
CA GLY A 9 -0.46 -11.49 2.54
C GLY A 9 -1.78 -11.82 3.27
N GLU A 10 -2.52 -10.82 3.74
CA GLU A 10 -3.83 -11.01 4.37
C GLU A 10 -4.98 -10.59 3.44
N ASP A 11 -6.06 -11.37 3.41
CA ASP A 11 -7.25 -11.02 2.64
C ASP A 11 -7.90 -9.74 3.17
N CYS A 12 -8.18 -8.82 2.26
CA CYS A 12 -8.67 -7.48 2.56
C CYS A 12 -9.85 -7.13 1.65
N SER A 13 -10.85 -6.44 2.22
CA SER A 13 -12.01 -5.96 1.45
C SER A 13 -12.34 -4.51 1.77
N PHE A 14 -12.42 -3.67 0.74
CA PHE A 14 -12.86 -2.28 0.85
C PHE A 14 -14.29 -2.11 0.31
N HIS A 15 -15.12 -1.33 1.00
CA HIS A 15 -16.47 -0.98 0.55
C HIS A 15 -16.58 0.54 0.44
N GLY A 16 -16.60 1.06 -0.79
CA GLY A 16 -16.69 2.50 -1.01
C GLY A 16 -16.56 2.93 -2.46
N ASP A 17 -16.07 4.15 -2.67
CA ASP A 17 -15.85 4.72 -4.00
C ASP A 17 -14.63 4.04 -4.67
N PRO A 18 -14.79 3.40 -5.86
CA PRO A 18 -13.68 2.78 -6.58
C PRO A 18 -12.58 3.77 -7.02
N MET A 19 -12.87 5.08 -7.03
CA MET A 19 -11.89 6.12 -7.34
C MET A 19 -11.03 6.52 -6.13
N THR A 20 -11.34 6.01 -4.92
CA THR A 20 -10.56 6.29 -3.72
C THR A 20 -9.10 5.88 -3.94
N PRO A 21 -8.12 6.79 -3.74
CA PRO A 21 -6.71 6.46 -3.86
C PRO A 21 -6.29 5.37 -2.87
N LEU A 22 -5.53 4.38 -3.33
CA LEU A 22 -5.04 3.28 -2.49
C LEU A 22 -4.32 3.79 -1.24
N VAL A 23 -3.53 4.86 -1.36
CA VAL A 23 -2.82 5.47 -0.22
C VAL A 23 -3.76 5.92 0.91
N ASP A 24 -4.97 6.37 0.58
CA ASP A 24 -5.92 6.86 1.58
C ASP A 24 -6.57 5.69 2.33
N ILE A 25 -6.83 4.57 1.65
CA ILE A 25 -7.34 3.34 2.27
C ILE A 25 -6.29 2.75 3.22
N LEU A 26 -5.05 2.62 2.76
CA LEU A 26 -3.94 2.11 3.56
C LEU A 26 -3.80 2.91 4.87
N ARG A 27 -3.81 4.24 4.76
CA ARG A 27 -3.54 5.11 5.90
C ARG A 27 -4.73 5.34 6.83
N ARG A 28 -5.94 5.52 6.28
CA ARG A 28 -7.11 5.96 7.05
C ARG A 28 -8.03 4.82 7.48
N GLU A 29 -8.09 3.75 6.69
CA GLU A 29 -8.96 2.61 7.01
C GLU A 29 -8.19 1.42 7.56
N ARG A 30 -6.96 1.20 7.08
CA ARG A 30 -6.10 0.11 7.55
C ARG A 30 -5.06 0.55 8.57
N PHE A 31 -4.94 1.85 8.82
CA PHE A 31 -3.98 2.43 9.77
C PHE A 31 -2.52 2.03 9.50
N LEU A 32 -2.20 1.62 8.27
CA LEU A 32 -0.86 1.38 7.78
C LEU A 32 -0.27 2.72 7.32
N THR A 33 0.41 3.39 8.25
CA THR A 33 0.86 4.77 8.09
C THR A 33 2.30 4.90 7.58
N GLY A 34 2.99 3.80 7.30
CA GLY A 34 4.33 3.73 6.75
C GLY A 34 4.42 4.35 5.36
N THR A 35 3.53 3.96 4.45
CA THR A 35 3.37 4.63 3.14
C THR A 35 2.91 6.09 3.32
N LYS A 36 3.60 7.06 2.71
CA LYS A 36 3.35 8.49 2.94
C LYS A 36 2.63 9.16 1.77
N ALA A 37 1.59 9.93 2.06
CA ALA A 37 0.90 10.75 1.06
C ALA A 37 1.44 12.18 1.09
N VAL A 38 2.42 12.48 0.22
CA VAL A 38 3.13 13.77 0.20
C VAL A 38 2.70 14.64 -1.00
N CYS A 39 3.22 14.40 -2.20
CA CYS A 39 2.91 15.24 -3.36
C CYS A 39 1.52 15.01 -3.96
N ARG A 40 0.99 13.77 -3.88
CA ARG A 40 -0.26 13.34 -4.54
C ARG A 40 -0.29 13.50 -6.08
N GLU A 41 0.87 13.61 -6.70
CA GLU A 41 1.04 13.84 -8.15
C GLU A 41 1.91 12.75 -8.81
N GLY A 42 2.33 11.73 -8.07
CA GLY A 42 3.08 10.57 -8.59
C GLY A 42 4.59 10.77 -8.76
N PHE A 43 5.14 11.98 -8.58
CA PHE A 43 6.56 12.22 -8.86
C PHE A 43 7.51 11.92 -7.68
N CYS A 44 7.07 12.09 -6.42
CA CYS A 44 8.00 12.08 -5.28
C CYS A 44 8.37 10.67 -4.75
N GLY A 45 7.63 9.62 -5.14
CA GLY A 45 7.87 8.24 -4.67
C GLY A 45 7.52 7.94 -3.20
N ALA A 46 7.16 8.93 -2.37
CA ALA A 46 6.89 8.70 -0.94
C ALA A 46 5.69 7.76 -0.66
N CYS A 47 4.79 7.61 -1.64
CA CYS A 47 3.62 6.74 -1.56
C CYS A 47 3.83 5.39 -2.25
N THR A 48 5.05 5.01 -2.60
CA THR A 48 5.29 3.77 -3.34
C THR A 48 4.88 2.55 -2.50
N VAL A 49 4.15 1.65 -3.14
CA VAL A 49 3.82 0.30 -2.66
C VAL A 49 4.03 -0.66 -3.83
N HIS A 50 4.07 -1.97 -3.56
CA HIS A 50 4.05 -2.95 -4.63
C HIS A 50 2.62 -3.43 -4.86
N VAL A 51 2.21 -3.52 -6.13
CA VAL A 51 0.98 -4.18 -6.56
C VAL A 51 1.38 -5.26 -7.55
N ASP A 52 1.15 -6.52 -7.22
CA ASP A 52 1.61 -7.69 -7.98
C ASP A 52 3.11 -7.60 -8.33
N ASP A 53 3.92 -7.32 -7.31
CA ASP A 53 5.38 -7.11 -7.39
C ASP A 53 5.87 -5.90 -8.21
N GLU A 54 4.97 -5.08 -8.75
CA GLU A 54 5.32 -3.83 -9.43
C GLU A 54 5.26 -2.62 -8.49
N ALA A 55 6.31 -1.82 -8.48
CA ALA A 55 6.35 -0.56 -7.73
C ALA A 55 5.41 0.49 -8.35
N VAL A 56 4.39 0.91 -7.60
CA VAL A 56 3.37 1.85 -8.08
C VAL A 56 3.17 3.03 -7.13
N PRO A 57 2.89 4.24 -7.66
CA PRO A 57 2.49 5.37 -6.84
C PRO A 57 1.06 5.18 -6.33
N SER A 58 0.89 4.71 -5.09
CA SER A 58 -0.44 4.43 -4.52
C SER A 58 -1.36 5.66 -4.43
N CYS A 59 -0.83 6.89 -4.50
CA CYS A 59 -1.64 8.11 -4.56
C CYS A 59 -2.37 8.30 -5.89
N LEU A 60 -1.92 7.64 -6.97
CA LEU A 60 -2.55 7.68 -8.30
C LEU A 60 -3.16 6.33 -8.68
N LYS A 61 -3.21 5.35 -7.77
CA LYS A 61 -3.83 4.04 -8.01
C LYS A 61 -5.23 4.03 -7.37
N PRO A 62 -6.31 4.10 -8.16
CA PRO A 62 -7.68 3.90 -7.66
C PRO A 62 -7.84 2.48 -7.12
N ILE A 63 -8.53 2.33 -6.00
CA ILE A 63 -8.80 1.01 -5.41
C ILE A 63 -9.59 0.09 -6.34
N GLY A 64 -10.45 0.63 -7.20
CA GLY A 64 -11.20 -0.15 -8.19
C GLY A 64 -10.31 -0.95 -9.15
N LEU A 65 -9.04 -0.53 -9.34
CA LEU A 65 -8.05 -1.23 -10.17
C LEU A 65 -7.19 -2.24 -9.41
N VAL A 66 -7.45 -2.44 -8.11
CA VAL A 66 -6.69 -3.34 -7.22
C VAL A 66 -7.45 -4.64 -6.97
N GLN A 67 -8.61 -4.83 -7.61
CA GLN A 67 -9.43 -6.03 -7.47
C GLN A 67 -8.61 -7.30 -7.79
N GLY A 68 -8.47 -8.18 -6.81
CA GLY A 68 -7.75 -9.46 -6.93
C GLY A 68 -6.22 -9.35 -6.87
N CYS A 69 -5.65 -8.15 -6.77
CA CYS A 69 -4.21 -7.95 -6.71
C CYS A 69 -3.63 -8.23 -5.30
N ALA A 70 -2.33 -8.48 -5.24
CA ALA A 70 -1.55 -8.48 -4.00
C ALA A 70 -0.87 -7.13 -3.80
N VAL A 71 -1.13 -6.48 -2.67
CA VAL A 71 -0.53 -5.20 -2.28
C VAL A 71 0.45 -5.42 -1.14
N THR A 72 1.69 -4.97 -1.31
CA THR A 72 2.72 -5.02 -0.26
C THR A 72 3.15 -3.60 0.10
N THR A 73 3.03 -3.26 1.38
CA THR A 73 3.50 -1.99 1.97
C THR A 73 4.81 -2.18 2.73
N ILE A 74 5.37 -1.10 3.26
CA ILE A 74 6.60 -1.16 4.05
C ILE A 74 6.44 -2.01 5.33
N GLU A 75 5.25 -2.00 5.93
CA GLU A 75 4.90 -2.83 7.08
C GLU A 75 4.87 -4.33 6.75
N GLY A 76 4.63 -4.69 5.48
CA GLY A 76 4.68 -6.07 5.01
C GLY A 76 6.09 -6.65 4.92
N LEU A 77 7.14 -5.81 4.93
CA LEU A 77 8.53 -6.27 4.91
C LEU A 77 9.04 -6.66 6.30
N SER A 78 8.54 -5.98 7.33
CA SER A 78 8.79 -6.31 8.74
C SER A 78 7.78 -5.56 9.60
N SER A 79 7.16 -6.26 10.56
CA SER A 79 6.45 -5.62 11.67
C SER A 79 7.43 -5.33 12.82
N GLY A 80 7.14 -4.35 13.69
CA GLY A 80 8.11 -3.82 14.68
C GLY A 80 8.71 -4.83 15.67
N ASN A 81 8.16 -6.04 15.77
CA ASN A 81 8.69 -7.12 16.61
C ASN A 81 9.42 -8.22 15.82
N GLN A 82 9.50 -8.08 14.50
CA GLN A 82 10.17 -9.03 13.60
C GLN A 82 11.56 -8.52 13.22
N ALA A 83 12.40 -9.45 12.75
CA ALA A 83 13.67 -9.09 12.17
C ALA A 83 13.43 -8.21 10.93
N LEU A 84 14.14 -7.08 10.86
CA LEU A 84 14.06 -6.18 9.72
C LEU A 84 14.41 -6.90 8.41
N HIS A 85 13.71 -6.55 7.34
CA HIS A 85 14.10 -6.97 6.00
C HIS A 85 15.53 -6.47 5.70
N PRO A 86 16.38 -7.22 4.97
CA PRO A 86 17.76 -6.80 4.70
C PRO A 86 17.87 -5.38 4.15
N LEU A 87 16.95 -4.96 3.28
CA LEU A 87 16.90 -3.58 2.79
C LEU A 87 16.68 -2.55 3.91
N GLN A 88 15.76 -2.82 4.85
CA GLN A 88 15.47 -1.93 5.99
C GLN A 88 16.64 -1.87 6.98
N ALA A 89 17.37 -2.98 7.16
CA ALA A 89 18.51 -3.05 8.08
C ALA A 89 19.78 -2.34 7.57
N ASN A 90 19.88 -2.12 6.26
CA ASN A 90 21.08 -1.56 5.59
C ASN A 90 20.81 -0.21 4.92
N LEU A 91 19.69 0.45 5.22
CA LEU A 91 19.41 1.83 4.81
C LEU A 91 20.08 2.79 5.80
N GLU A 92 21.25 3.31 5.43
CA GLU A 92 21.97 4.39 6.13
C GLU A 92 21.46 5.79 5.72
#